data_AF-A0A822BFR5-F1
#
_entry.id   AF-A0A822BFR5-F1
#
_cell.length_a   1.000
_cell.length_b   1.000
_cell.length_c   1.000
_cell.angle_alpha   90.00
_cell.angle_beta   90.00
_cell.angle_gamma   90.00
#
_symmetry.space_group_name_H-M   'P 1'
#
loop_
_entity.id
_entity.type
_entity.pdbx_description
1 polymer ?
#
loop_
_entity_poly.entity_id
_entity_poly.type
_entity_poly.pdbx_seq_one_letter_code
_entity_poly.pdbx_strand_id
1 'polypeptide(L)'
;NWNTHIGFNSPLYPRSTEIGNQRYLNQQATVNTWIDGGCPPSKLVLGLGFYGRTFQLQQINNPNIKPYAPSKGPGLPGIYTNSSGFLSYYEICDLIKKHTWHTDYDKEQEKKKCHFIAKQRLSGAMIWTLDLDDFHGSFCGQGKYPLLKKTPLHIIAEVGNEKILALLLFHKADVTIRDKYGHTALSLAQKNRKVDSVEMIQNEIELRQQVRQETEKKLLDACFDGDVIKAEECLAHFGAQAKAVLNSSPNGSDTLNFLYRACRTGNVDLVKLLLKHGAIAKPHRQTSYSPLYIACRIGNLDIVQMLLTHFPHLVSVATLEQILPFAAACSQGHLSIVQLLLTYPNYPFSSCNIYVDRLQRSYVFPFNLN
;
A
#
# COMPACT_ATOMS: atom_id res chain seq x y z
N ASN A 1 -41.96 -18.41 6.55
CA ASN A 1 -40.55 -18.80 6.40
C ASN A 1 -40.02 -18.09 5.15
N TRP A 2 -38.95 -17.29 5.25
CA TRP A 2 -38.42 -16.50 4.14
C TRP A 2 -37.62 -17.34 3.12
N ASN A 3 -37.25 -18.58 3.46
CA ASN A 3 -36.42 -19.45 2.63
C ASN A 3 -37.20 -20.38 1.69
N THR A 4 -38.47 -20.06 1.40
CA THR A 4 -39.30 -20.88 0.49
C THR A 4 -39.15 -20.48 -0.98
N HIS A 5 -38.59 -19.30 -1.26
CA HIS A 5 -38.33 -18.80 -2.61
C HIS A 5 -36.98 -18.09 -2.67
N ILE A 6 -36.35 -18.04 -3.85
CA ILE A 6 -35.04 -17.39 -4.04
C ILE A 6 -35.16 -15.90 -4.40
N GLY A 7 -34.04 -15.17 -4.37
CA GLY A 7 -33.92 -13.89 -5.09
C GLY A 7 -34.56 -12.67 -4.42
N PHE A 8 -34.90 -12.76 -3.13
CA PHE A 8 -35.44 -11.63 -2.35
C PHE A 8 -34.35 -10.77 -1.67
N ASN A 9 -33.07 -10.95 -2.01
CA ASN A 9 -31.98 -10.25 -1.33
C ASN A 9 -31.96 -8.75 -1.67
N SER A 10 -32.60 -7.94 -0.80
CA SER A 10 -32.50 -6.48 -0.77
C SER A 10 -32.76 -5.77 -2.12
N PRO A 11 -33.83 -6.06 -2.88
CA PRO A 11 -34.17 -5.25 -4.04
C PRO A 11 -34.63 -3.85 -3.58
N LEU A 12 -34.21 -2.79 -4.29
CA LEU A 12 -34.70 -1.44 -3.99
C LEU A 12 -36.16 -1.26 -4.45
N TYR A 13 -36.45 -1.72 -5.66
CA TYR A 13 -37.74 -1.63 -6.33
C TYR A 13 -38.29 -3.03 -6.63
N PRO A 14 -39.61 -3.20 -6.73
CA PRO A 14 -40.19 -4.48 -7.16
C PRO A 14 -39.84 -4.77 -8.62
N ARG A 15 -39.65 -6.06 -8.94
CA ARG A 15 -39.41 -6.51 -10.32
C ARG A 15 -40.72 -6.55 -11.12
N SER A 16 -40.62 -6.49 -12.44
CA SER A 16 -41.79 -6.56 -13.34
C SER A 16 -42.61 -7.84 -13.18
N THR A 17 -41.97 -8.93 -12.76
CA THR A 17 -42.59 -10.26 -12.56
C THR A 17 -43.29 -10.42 -11.20
N GLU A 18 -43.10 -9.49 -10.26
CA GLU A 18 -43.66 -9.59 -8.91
C GLU A 18 -45.11 -9.09 -8.86
N ILE A 19 -45.98 -9.89 -8.22
CA ILE A 19 -47.45 -9.67 -8.18
C ILE A 19 -48.00 -9.65 -6.74
N GLY A 20 -49.13 -8.97 -6.56
CA GLY A 20 -49.80 -8.85 -5.26
C GLY A 20 -48.87 -8.35 -4.15
N ASN A 21 -48.86 -9.04 -3.01
CA ASN A 21 -48.06 -8.67 -1.84
C ASN A 21 -46.54 -8.67 -2.10
N GLN A 22 -46.06 -9.39 -3.12
CA GLN A 22 -44.63 -9.44 -3.46
C GLN A 22 -44.10 -8.07 -3.86
N ARG A 23 -44.95 -7.21 -4.44
CA ARG A 23 -44.56 -5.85 -4.85
C ARG A 23 -44.19 -4.93 -3.69
N TYR A 24 -44.44 -5.34 -2.45
CA TYR A 24 -44.07 -4.61 -1.23
C TYR A 24 -42.85 -5.22 -0.53
N LEU A 25 -42.31 -6.36 -1.00
CA LEU A 25 -41.13 -7.02 -0.43
C LEU A 25 -39.83 -6.40 -0.96
N ASN A 26 -39.67 -5.09 -0.80
CA ASN A 26 -38.51 -4.33 -1.23
C ASN A 26 -38.20 -3.18 -0.27
N GLN A 27 -37.02 -2.59 -0.45
CA GLN A 27 -36.53 -1.54 0.46
C GLN A 27 -37.32 -0.23 0.34
N GLN A 28 -37.75 0.16 -0.87
CA GLN A 28 -38.55 1.37 -1.06
C GLN A 28 -39.87 1.27 -0.29
N ALA A 29 -40.61 0.17 -0.46
CA ALA A 29 -41.89 -0.03 0.22
C ALA A 29 -41.72 0.06 1.74
N THR A 30 -40.68 -0.59 2.29
CA THR A 30 -40.37 -0.53 3.72
C THR A 30 -40.09 0.90 4.19
N VAL A 31 -39.23 1.65 3.48
CA VAL A 31 -38.92 3.05 3.83
C VAL A 31 -40.17 3.93 3.76
N ASN A 32 -40.98 3.79 2.70
CA ASN A 32 -42.22 4.54 2.56
C ASN A 32 -43.19 4.23 3.70
N THR A 33 -43.36 2.96 4.11
CA THR A 33 -44.23 2.60 5.24
C THR A 33 -43.83 3.33 6.53
N TRP A 34 -42.53 3.47 6.82
CA TRP A 34 -42.07 4.22 7.98
C TRP A 34 -42.33 5.72 7.86
N ILE A 35 -42.10 6.30 6.67
CA ILE A 35 -42.34 7.72 6.41
C ILE A 35 -43.84 8.04 6.49
N ASP A 36 -44.68 7.24 5.86
CA ASP A 36 -46.14 7.36 5.87
C ASP A 36 -46.71 7.19 7.30
N GLY A 37 -46.04 6.39 8.13
CA GLY A 37 -46.31 6.25 9.56
C GLY A 37 -45.81 7.42 10.42
N GLY A 38 -45.24 8.47 9.83
CA GLY A 38 -44.81 9.69 10.52
C GLY A 38 -43.32 9.74 10.91
N CYS A 39 -42.50 8.75 10.53
CA CYS A 39 -41.06 8.79 10.79
C CYS A 39 -40.38 9.83 9.88
N PRO A 40 -39.65 10.81 10.43
CA PRO A 40 -38.89 11.75 9.61
C PRO A 40 -37.84 11.01 8.76
N PRO A 41 -37.74 11.28 7.44
CA PRO A 41 -36.75 10.64 6.58
C PRO A 41 -35.31 10.78 7.10
N SER A 42 -34.99 11.91 7.72
CA SER A 42 -33.68 12.21 8.33
C SER A 42 -33.32 11.33 9.53
N LYS A 43 -34.23 10.49 10.04
CA LYS A 43 -33.96 9.50 11.09
C LYS A 43 -33.84 8.07 10.55
N LEU A 44 -34.05 7.86 9.26
CA LEU A 44 -33.98 6.56 8.62
C LEU A 44 -32.61 6.35 7.98
N VAL A 45 -32.03 5.16 8.18
CA VAL A 45 -30.78 4.71 7.56
C VAL A 45 -31.07 3.50 6.70
N LEU A 46 -30.68 3.54 5.42
CA LEU A 46 -30.92 2.42 4.51
C LEU A 46 -29.80 1.38 4.61
N GLY A 47 -30.15 0.13 4.92
CA GLY A 47 -29.20 -0.98 4.94
C GLY A 47 -28.81 -1.47 3.54
N LEU A 48 -27.51 -1.64 3.29
CA LEU A 48 -26.93 -2.21 2.07
C LEU A 48 -26.23 -3.53 2.41
N GLY A 49 -26.73 -4.65 1.89
CA GLY A 49 -26.11 -5.96 2.13
C GLY A 49 -24.86 -6.17 1.28
N PHE A 50 -23.70 -6.35 1.91
CA PHE A 50 -22.41 -6.63 1.25
C PHE A 50 -22.02 -8.11 1.42
N TYR A 51 -23.01 -8.99 1.32
CA TYR A 51 -22.89 -10.45 1.45
C TYR A 51 -23.80 -11.14 0.43
N GLY A 52 -23.55 -12.42 0.16
CA GLY A 52 -24.41 -13.23 -0.69
C GLY A 52 -25.41 -14.06 0.10
N ARG A 53 -26.64 -14.13 -0.40
CA ARG A 53 -27.62 -15.13 0.03
C ARG A 53 -27.55 -16.34 -0.89
N THR A 54 -27.51 -17.53 -0.32
CA THR A 54 -27.49 -18.80 -1.06
C THR A 54 -28.72 -19.63 -0.75
N PHE A 55 -29.15 -20.43 -1.73
CA PHE A 55 -30.38 -21.21 -1.65
C PHE A 55 -30.16 -22.58 -2.29
N GLN A 56 -30.86 -23.59 -1.77
CA GLN A 56 -31.02 -24.87 -2.46
C GLN A 56 -32.29 -24.81 -3.32
N LEU A 57 -32.14 -24.95 -4.63
CA LEU A 57 -33.27 -24.96 -5.56
C LEU A 57 -34.15 -26.20 -5.31
N GLN A 58 -35.46 -26.02 -5.41
CA GLN A 58 -36.38 -27.17 -5.34
C GLN A 58 -36.26 -28.07 -6.57
N GLN A 59 -35.92 -27.50 -7.73
CA GLN A 59 -35.69 -28.22 -8.99
C GLN A 59 -34.25 -27.98 -9.48
N ILE A 60 -33.43 -29.04 -9.51
CA ILE A 60 -31.98 -28.96 -9.75
C ILE A 60 -31.65 -28.60 -11.22
N ASN A 61 -32.48 -29.02 -12.17
CA ASN A 61 -32.23 -28.89 -13.61
C ASN A 61 -33.16 -27.89 -14.31
N ASN A 62 -33.51 -26.79 -13.66
CA ASN A 62 -34.31 -25.75 -14.30
C ASN A 62 -33.38 -24.76 -15.06
N PRO A 63 -33.36 -24.74 -16.40
CA PRO A 63 -32.50 -23.82 -17.16
C PRO A 63 -32.96 -22.36 -17.08
N ASN A 64 -34.18 -22.10 -16.59
CA ASN A 64 -34.80 -20.77 -16.51
C ASN A 64 -35.08 -20.37 -15.06
N ILE A 65 -34.09 -20.52 -14.17
CA ILE A 65 -34.20 -20.05 -12.79
C ILE A 65 -34.34 -18.53 -12.78
N LYS A 66 -35.44 -18.05 -12.20
CA LYS A 66 -35.73 -16.62 -12.03
C LYS A 66 -35.89 -16.28 -10.55
N PRO A 67 -35.72 -15.01 -10.15
CA PRO A 67 -36.08 -14.59 -8.80
C PRO A 67 -37.51 -15.02 -8.44
N TYR A 68 -37.73 -15.38 -7.17
CA TYR A 68 -38.94 -16.03 -6.65
C TYR A 68 -39.17 -17.49 -7.07
N ALA A 69 -38.23 -18.16 -7.74
CA ALA A 69 -38.33 -19.61 -7.92
C ALA A 69 -38.35 -20.35 -6.55
N PRO A 70 -39.09 -21.48 -6.43
CA PRO A 70 -39.18 -22.22 -5.18
C PRO A 70 -37.83 -22.78 -4.69
N SER A 71 -37.59 -22.70 -3.39
CA SER A 71 -36.38 -23.24 -2.74
C SER A 71 -36.71 -24.27 -1.67
N LYS A 72 -35.87 -25.30 -1.58
CA LYS A 72 -35.91 -26.33 -0.53
C LYS A 72 -35.46 -25.80 0.82
N GLY A 73 -34.65 -24.73 0.80
CA GLY A 73 -34.12 -24.11 2.01
C GLY A 73 -32.86 -23.28 1.73
N PRO A 74 -32.13 -22.88 2.78
CA PRO A 74 -30.87 -22.15 2.64
C PRO A 74 -29.82 -23.00 1.92
N GLY A 75 -28.90 -22.34 1.22
CA GLY A 75 -27.72 -22.97 0.63
C GLY A 75 -26.83 -23.62 1.68
N LEU A 76 -25.94 -24.52 1.24
CA LEU A 76 -24.93 -25.11 2.12
C LEU A 76 -24.03 -24.00 2.71
N PRO A 77 -23.53 -24.17 3.94
CA PRO A 77 -22.63 -23.20 4.57
C PRO A 77 -21.32 -23.12 3.79
N GLY A 78 -20.78 -21.91 3.67
CA GLY A 78 -19.43 -21.67 3.15
C GLY A 78 -18.35 -22.18 4.09
N ILE A 79 -17.14 -22.42 3.55
CA ILE A 79 -15.99 -22.91 4.31
C ILE A 79 -15.60 -21.94 5.43
N TYR A 80 -15.69 -20.64 5.18
CA TYR A 80 -15.29 -19.59 6.11
C TYR A 80 -16.48 -18.98 6.84
N THR A 81 -17.57 -18.65 6.11
CA THR A 81 -18.76 -18.06 6.75
C THR A 81 -19.46 -19.06 7.68
N ASN A 82 -19.35 -20.37 7.39
CA ASN A 82 -19.89 -21.47 8.18
C ASN A 82 -21.36 -21.29 8.63
N SER A 83 -22.16 -20.61 7.81
CA SER A 83 -23.56 -20.31 8.08
C SER A 83 -24.41 -20.59 6.85
N SER A 84 -25.40 -21.48 6.99
CA SER A 84 -26.25 -21.90 5.89
C SER A 84 -27.04 -20.72 5.32
N GLY A 85 -27.00 -20.56 3.99
CA GLY A 85 -27.73 -19.51 3.28
C GLY A 85 -27.03 -18.15 3.25
N PHE A 86 -25.80 -18.05 3.76
CA PHE A 86 -24.96 -16.85 3.72
C PHE A 86 -23.56 -17.20 3.21
N LEU A 87 -23.00 -16.35 2.35
CA LEU A 87 -21.60 -16.40 1.94
C LEU A 87 -20.97 -15.01 2.00
N SER A 88 -19.70 -14.98 2.35
CA SER A 88 -18.90 -13.76 2.32
C SER A 88 -18.59 -13.33 0.88
N TYR A 89 -18.19 -12.07 0.71
CA TYR A 89 -17.76 -11.60 -0.61
C TYR A 89 -16.58 -12.41 -1.15
N TYR A 90 -15.59 -12.69 -0.31
CA TYR A 90 -14.38 -13.40 -0.74
C TYR A 90 -14.64 -14.87 -1.11
N GLU A 91 -15.59 -15.54 -0.45
CA GLU A 91 -16.04 -16.89 -0.83
C GLU A 91 -16.74 -16.88 -2.20
N ILE A 92 -17.67 -15.95 -2.39
CA ILE A 92 -18.39 -15.81 -3.67
C ILE A 92 -17.40 -15.48 -4.79
N CYS A 93 -16.47 -14.55 -4.55
CA CYS A 93 -15.47 -14.13 -5.51
C CYS A 93 -14.56 -15.29 -5.94
N ASP A 94 -14.14 -16.15 -5.00
CA ASP A 94 -13.36 -17.36 -5.28
C ASP A 94 -14.16 -18.39 -6.10
N LEU A 95 -15.42 -18.66 -5.72
CA LEU A 95 -16.30 -19.60 -6.44
C LEU A 95 -16.56 -19.19 -7.89
N ILE A 96 -16.79 -17.89 -8.12
CA ILE A 96 -16.96 -17.32 -9.47
C ILE A 96 -15.69 -17.51 -10.30
N LYS A 97 -14.52 -17.22 -9.72
CA LYS A 97 -13.23 -17.39 -10.41
C LYS A 97 -12.93 -18.83 -10.78
N LYS A 98 -13.31 -19.78 -9.95
CA LYS A 98 -13.18 -21.22 -10.23
C LYS A 98 -14.17 -21.73 -11.29
N HIS A 99 -14.96 -20.84 -11.92
CA HIS A 99 -15.98 -21.14 -12.94
C HIS A 99 -17.03 -22.17 -12.49
N THR A 100 -17.21 -22.32 -11.17
CA THR A 100 -18.18 -23.27 -10.61
C THR A 100 -19.62 -22.73 -10.62
N TRP A 101 -19.79 -21.43 -10.84
CA TRP A 101 -21.08 -20.73 -10.74
C TRP A 101 -21.36 -19.92 -12.01
N HIS A 102 -22.60 -19.97 -12.48
CA HIS A 102 -23.12 -19.02 -13.47
C HIS A 102 -23.45 -17.70 -12.77
N THR A 103 -23.00 -16.58 -13.34
CA THR A 103 -23.21 -15.25 -12.78
C THR A 103 -24.09 -14.40 -13.67
N ASP A 104 -25.10 -13.77 -13.09
CA ASP A 104 -25.84 -12.65 -13.67
C ASP A 104 -25.69 -11.43 -12.75
N TYR A 105 -25.53 -10.25 -13.33
CA TYR A 105 -25.22 -9.03 -12.59
C TYR A 105 -26.29 -7.97 -12.82
N ASP A 106 -26.97 -7.55 -11.75
CA ASP A 106 -27.78 -6.34 -11.75
C ASP A 106 -26.86 -5.11 -11.53
N LYS A 107 -26.33 -4.57 -12.63
CA LYS A 107 -25.19 -3.63 -12.66
C LYS A 107 -25.47 -2.21 -12.10
N GLU A 108 -26.59 -1.97 -11.44
CA GLU A 108 -26.96 -0.59 -11.04
C GLU A 108 -27.61 -0.45 -9.65
N GLN A 109 -27.77 -1.53 -8.90
CA GLN A 109 -28.50 -1.47 -7.63
C GLN A 109 -27.81 -0.55 -6.61
N GLU A 110 -26.49 -0.53 -6.54
CA GLU A 110 -25.76 0.35 -5.62
C GLU A 110 -26.00 1.82 -5.96
N LYS A 111 -25.87 2.19 -7.25
CA LYS A 111 -26.11 3.57 -7.73
C LYS A 111 -27.56 3.99 -7.46
N LYS A 112 -28.53 3.12 -7.74
CA LYS A 112 -29.97 3.38 -7.52
C LYS A 112 -30.27 3.59 -6.04
N LYS A 113 -29.72 2.78 -5.14
CA LYS A 113 -29.90 2.92 -3.70
C LYS A 113 -29.30 4.21 -3.15
N CYS A 114 -28.08 4.55 -3.57
CA CYS A 114 -27.47 5.83 -3.18
C CYS A 114 -28.29 7.03 -3.66
N HIS A 115 -28.78 7.00 -4.90
CA HIS A 115 -29.66 8.06 -5.41
C HIS A 115 -30.98 8.13 -4.64
N PHE A 116 -31.57 6.99 -4.29
CA PHE A 116 -32.80 6.94 -3.49
C PHE A 116 -32.61 7.55 -2.09
N ILE A 117 -31.53 7.20 -1.39
CA ILE A 117 -31.17 7.79 -0.09
C ILE A 117 -31.11 9.32 -0.20
N ALA A 118 -30.40 9.83 -1.19
CA ALA A 118 -30.26 11.27 -1.41
C ALA A 118 -31.60 11.93 -1.75
N LYS A 119 -32.37 11.35 -2.69
CA LYS A 119 -33.66 11.86 -3.14
C LYS A 119 -34.70 11.94 -2.01
N GLN A 120 -34.75 10.91 -1.15
CA GLN A 120 -35.66 10.86 -0.01
C GLN A 120 -35.12 11.63 1.21
N ARG A 121 -33.90 12.19 1.14
CA ARG A 121 -33.25 12.88 2.25
C ARG A 121 -33.15 12.00 3.50
N LEU A 122 -32.81 10.73 3.30
CA LEU A 122 -32.55 9.80 4.40
C LEU A 122 -31.27 10.21 5.15
N SER A 123 -31.11 9.76 6.39
CA SER A 123 -29.92 10.05 7.21
C SER A 123 -28.63 9.50 6.61
N GLY A 124 -28.72 8.44 5.79
CA GLY A 124 -27.56 7.82 5.15
C GLY A 124 -27.77 6.34 4.84
N ALA A 125 -26.65 5.64 4.68
CA ALA A 125 -26.59 4.20 4.44
C ALA A 125 -25.84 3.50 5.58
N MET A 126 -26.27 2.28 5.90
CA MET A 126 -25.50 1.33 6.71
C MET A 126 -25.03 0.21 5.79
N ILE A 127 -23.74 -0.13 5.81
CA ILE A 127 -23.24 -1.33 5.14
C ILE A 127 -23.38 -2.50 6.11
N TRP A 128 -24.09 -3.55 5.70
CA TRP A 128 -24.21 -4.76 6.49
C TRP A 128 -23.17 -5.80 6.04
N THR A 129 -22.39 -6.19 7.05
CA THR A 129 -21.24 -7.09 7.11
C THR A 129 -20.02 -6.70 6.26
N LEU A 130 -19.40 -5.57 6.56
CA LEU A 130 -18.12 -5.18 5.96
C LEU A 130 -16.97 -6.12 6.34
N ASP A 131 -17.08 -6.79 7.49
CA ASP A 131 -16.20 -7.86 7.97
C ASP A 131 -16.13 -9.09 7.05
N LEU A 132 -17.09 -9.23 6.12
CA LEU A 132 -17.08 -10.26 5.09
C LEU A 132 -16.35 -9.85 3.79
N ASP A 133 -15.58 -8.76 3.82
CA ASP A 133 -14.66 -8.37 2.75
C ASP A 133 -13.32 -9.16 2.80
N ASP A 134 -12.52 -9.10 1.74
CA ASP A 134 -11.19 -9.72 1.73
C ASP A 134 -10.14 -8.81 2.39
N PHE A 135 -9.95 -8.95 3.70
CA PHE A 135 -8.99 -8.13 4.47
C PHE A 135 -7.51 -8.48 4.19
N HIS A 136 -7.23 -9.64 3.60
CA HIS A 136 -5.87 -10.11 3.36
C HIS A 136 -5.45 -9.98 1.88
N GLY A 137 -6.43 -9.94 0.97
CA GLY A 137 -6.24 -9.94 -0.47
C GLY A 137 -5.87 -11.30 -1.06
N SER A 138 -6.03 -12.38 -0.29
CA SER A 138 -5.50 -13.72 -0.60
C SER A 138 -6.48 -14.62 -1.34
N PHE A 139 -7.77 -14.29 -1.41
CA PHE A 139 -8.78 -15.24 -1.89
C PHE A 139 -8.99 -15.14 -3.40
N CYS A 140 -9.27 -13.93 -3.88
CA CYS A 140 -9.66 -13.75 -5.27
C CYS A 140 -8.81 -12.73 -6.02
N GLY A 141 -7.58 -12.45 -5.58
CA GLY A 141 -6.60 -11.66 -6.34
C GLY A 141 -7.04 -10.23 -6.68
N GLN A 142 -8.05 -9.69 -5.98
CA GLN A 142 -8.47 -8.29 -6.09
C GLN A 142 -7.72 -7.39 -5.08
N GLY A 143 -6.76 -7.97 -4.35
CA GLY A 143 -6.02 -7.35 -3.26
C GLY A 143 -6.89 -7.06 -2.05
N LYS A 144 -6.34 -6.32 -1.10
CA LYS A 144 -6.91 -6.06 0.22
C LYS A 144 -8.05 -5.04 0.21
N TYR A 145 -9.18 -5.37 0.84
CA TYR A 145 -10.43 -4.59 0.95
C TYR A 145 -11.13 -4.26 -0.38
N PRO A 146 -11.36 -5.24 -1.26
CA PRO A 146 -11.89 -4.98 -2.60
C PRO A 146 -13.23 -4.24 -2.62
N LEU A 147 -14.08 -4.37 -1.58
CA LEU A 147 -15.33 -3.61 -1.50
C LEU A 147 -15.13 -2.12 -1.17
N LEU A 148 -13.99 -1.76 -0.56
CA LEU A 148 -13.66 -0.39 -0.16
C LEU A 148 -12.69 0.33 -1.11
N LYS A 149 -12.15 -0.36 -2.12
CA LYS A 149 -11.12 0.20 -3.00
C LYS A 149 -11.59 1.28 -3.97
N LYS A 150 -12.90 1.41 -4.22
CA LYS A 150 -13.43 2.45 -5.12
C LYS A 150 -13.52 3.78 -4.38
N THR A 151 -12.53 4.63 -4.60
CA THR A 151 -12.46 5.97 -3.96
C THR A 151 -13.40 6.97 -4.63
N PRO A 152 -13.76 8.09 -3.95
CA PRO A 152 -14.49 9.20 -4.57
C PRO A 152 -13.84 9.69 -5.87
N LEU A 153 -12.50 9.70 -5.93
CA LEU A 153 -11.75 10.09 -7.12
C LEU A 153 -12.05 9.18 -8.32
N HIS A 154 -12.19 7.86 -8.13
CA HIS A 154 -12.59 6.93 -9.19
C HIS A 154 -13.99 7.26 -9.73
N ILE A 155 -14.94 7.57 -8.84
CA ILE A 155 -16.32 7.87 -9.21
C ILE A 155 -16.36 9.16 -10.03
N ILE A 156 -15.70 10.20 -9.56
CA ILE A 156 -15.69 11.50 -10.23
C ILE A 156 -14.94 11.45 -11.55
N ALA A 157 -13.85 10.68 -11.65
CA ALA A 157 -13.15 10.43 -12.90
C ALA A 157 -13.99 9.65 -13.93
N GLU A 158 -14.85 8.72 -13.48
CA GLU A 158 -15.81 8.00 -14.34
C GLU A 158 -16.92 8.93 -14.86
N VAL A 159 -17.43 9.81 -14.00
CA VAL A 159 -18.53 10.75 -14.32
C VAL A 159 -18.05 11.92 -15.17
N GLY A 160 -16.86 12.46 -14.89
CA GLY A 160 -16.35 13.72 -15.43
C GLY A 160 -16.99 14.93 -14.75
N ASN A 161 -16.72 15.12 -13.45
CA ASN A 161 -17.09 16.34 -12.74
C ASN A 161 -15.83 17.05 -12.27
N GLU A 162 -15.39 18.01 -13.08
CA GLU A 162 -14.10 18.70 -13.00
C GLU A 162 -14.00 19.54 -11.72
N LYS A 163 -15.12 20.11 -11.25
CA LYS A 163 -15.13 20.93 -10.03
C LYS A 163 -14.83 20.10 -8.78
N ILE A 164 -15.50 18.96 -8.64
CA ILE A 164 -15.25 18.06 -7.51
C ILE A 164 -13.88 17.38 -7.69
N LEU A 165 -13.50 17.07 -8.93
CA LEU A 165 -12.19 16.51 -9.24
C LEU A 165 -11.08 17.46 -8.76
N ALA A 166 -11.14 18.74 -9.13
CA ALA A 166 -10.20 19.77 -8.69
C ALA A 166 -10.13 19.84 -7.16
N LEU A 167 -11.27 19.80 -6.47
CA LEU A 167 -11.32 19.84 -5.01
C LEU A 167 -10.63 18.61 -4.38
N LEU A 168 -10.87 17.41 -4.92
CA LEU A 168 -10.24 16.18 -4.43
C LEU A 168 -8.72 16.21 -4.66
N LEU A 169 -8.27 16.66 -5.84
CA LEU A 169 -6.84 16.77 -6.14
C LEU A 169 -6.16 17.82 -5.25
N PHE A 170 -6.81 18.98 -5.03
CA PHE A 170 -6.34 20.04 -4.13
C PHE A 170 -6.14 19.53 -2.70
N HIS A 171 -7.04 18.68 -2.20
CA HIS A 171 -6.92 18.02 -0.91
C HIS A 171 -6.04 16.76 -0.92
N LYS A 172 -5.14 16.64 -1.90
CA LYS A 172 -4.14 15.58 -2.01
C LYS A 172 -4.73 14.16 -2.09
N ALA A 173 -5.89 14.00 -2.72
CA ALA A 173 -6.41 12.66 -3.02
C ALA A 173 -5.33 11.81 -3.73
N ASP A 174 -5.22 10.55 -3.33
CA ASP A 174 -4.25 9.63 -3.91
C ASP A 174 -4.76 9.12 -5.28
N VAL A 175 -4.04 9.54 -6.33
CA VAL A 175 -4.30 9.22 -7.73
C VAL A 175 -3.83 7.81 -8.12
N THR A 176 -3.05 7.15 -7.26
CA THR A 176 -2.41 5.85 -7.54
C THR A 176 -3.24 4.65 -7.10
N ILE A 177 -4.26 4.87 -6.26
CA ILE A 177 -5.14 3.82 -5.77
C ILE A 177 -5.83 3.13 -6.96
N ARG A 178 -5.92 1.80 -6.89
CA ARG A 178 -6.60 0.96 -7.87
C ARG A 178 -7.88 0.39 -7.29
N ASP A 179 -8.95 0.41 -8.07
CA ASP A 179 -10.20 -0.26 -7.73
C ASP A 179 -10.06 -1.81 -7.74
N LYS A 180 -11.15 -2.53 -7.41
CA LYS A 180 -11.17 -4.00 -7.42
C LYS A 180 -10.92 -4.65 -8.79
N TYR A 181 -10.99 -3.87 -9.87
CA TYR A 181 -10.71 -4.30 -11.23
C TYR A 181 -9.31 -3.87 -11.71
N GLY A 182 -8.52 -3.20 -10.85
CA GLY A 182 -7.18 -2.74 -11.15
C GLY A 182 -7.11 -1.38 -11.83
N HIS A 183 -8.24 -0.69 -12.04
CA HIS A 183 -8.29 0.63 -12.66
C HIS A 183 -7.89 1.71 -11.66
N THR A 184 -7.04 2.65 -12.06
CA THR A 184 -6.85 3.93 -11.38
C THR A 184 -7.92 4.94 -11.81
N ALA A 185 -8.05 6.05 -11.08
CA ALA A 185 -8.92 7.17 -11.49
C ALA A 185 -8.60 7.65 -12.92
N LEU A 186 -7.31 7.80 -13.27
CA LEU A 186 -6.88 8.17 -14.62
C LEU A 186 -7.39 7.18 -15.68
N SER A 187 -7.22 5.88 -15.44
CA SER A 187 -7.67 4.86 -16.40
C SER A 187 -9.19 4.83 -16.59
N LEU A 188 -9.96 5.16 -15.55
CA LEU A 188 -11.42 5.30 -15.64
C LEU A 188 -11.82 6.54 -16.45
N ALA A 189 -11.15 7.67 -16.26
CA ALA A 189 -11.38 8.87 -17.05
C ALA A 189 -11.09 8.61 -18.54
N GLN A 190 -9.97 7.94 -18.84
CA GLN A 190 -9.59 7.55 -20.20
C GLN A 190 -10.63 6.62 -20.84
N LYS A 191 -11.02 5.55 -20.11
CA LYS A 191 -12.02 4.57 -20.57
C LYS A 191 -13.37 5.23 -20.91
N ASN A 192 -13.77 6.24 -20.13
CA ASN A 192 -15.03 6.96 -20.31
C ASN A 192 -14.88 8.25 -21.16
N ARG A 193 -13.72 8.45 -21.80
CA ARG A 193 -13.43 9.59 -22.69
C ARG A 193 -13.65 10.96 -22.02
N LYS A 194 -13.30 11.09 -20.74
CA LYS A 194 -13.39 12.34 -19.96
C LYS A 194 -12.12 13.15 -20.14
N VAL A 195 -12.00 13.85 -21.27
CA VAL A 195 -10.76 14.53 -21.70
C VAL A 195 -10.22 15.49 -20.64
N ASP A 196 -11.05 16.40 -20.14
CA ASP A 196 -10.64 17.39 -19.13
C ASP A 196 -10.18 16.72 -17.82
N SER A 197 -10.90 15.67 -17.39
CA SER A 197 -10.52 14.90 -16.21
C SER A 197 -9.20 14.14 -16.41
N VAL A 198 -8.93 13.63 -17.62
CA VAL A 198 -7.65 13.00 -17.96
C VAL A 198 -6.51 14.01 -17.87
N GLU A 199 -6.69 15.18 -18.47
CA GLU A 199 -5.69 16.25 -18.45
C GLU A 199 -5.40 16.72 -17.02
N MET A 200 -6.44 17.00 -16.23
CA MET A 200 -6.28 17.42 -14.83
C MET A 200 -5.51 16.39 -13.98
N ILE A 201 -5.87 15.10 -14.09
CA ILE A 201 -5.21 14.05 -13.30
C ILE A 201 -3.77 13.84 -13.79
N GLN A 202 -3.53 13.91 -15.09
CA GLN A 202 -2.19 13.75 -15.67
C GLN A 202 -1.27 14.88 -15.23
N ASN A 203 -1.72 16.14 -15.33
CA ASN A 203 -0.96 17.30 -14.89
C ASN A 203 -0.63 17.22 -13.39
N GLU A 204 -1.57 16.76 -12.56
CA GLU A 204 -1.34 16.56 -11.13
C GLU A 204 -0.29 15.45 -10.86
N ILE A 205 -0.31 14.35 -11.61
CA ILE A 205 0.69 13.29 -11.51
C ILE A 205 2.09 13.82 -11.85
N GLU A 206 2.20 14.55 -12.96
CA GLU A 206 3.46 15.14 -13.42
C GLU A 206 4.01 16.15 -12.42
N LEU A 207 3.15 17.05 -11.91
CA LEU A 207 3.50 18.01 -10.88
C LEU A 207 4.02 17.32 -9.61
N ARG A 208 3.33 16.29 -9.12
CA ARG A 208 3.77 15.52 -7.94
C ARG A 208 5.09 14.82 -8.17
N GLN A 209 5.31 14.28 -9.36
CA GLN A 209 6.58 13.64 -9.72
C GLN A 209 7.72 14.66 -9.76
N GLN A 210 7.50 15.85 -10.30
CA GLN A 210 8.48 16.92 -10.33
C GLN A 210 8.85 17.39 -8.90
N VAL A 211 7.84 17.69 -8.06
CA VAL A 211 8.05 18.08 -6.66
C VAL A 211 8.81 16.99 -5.89
N ARG A 212 8.48 15.72 -6.13
CA ARG A 212 9.21 14.59 -5.55
C ARG A 212 10.68 14.62 -5.94
N GLN A 213 11.00 14.72 -7.24
CA GLN A 213 12.38 14.74 -7.73
C GLN A 213 13.17 15.92 -7.16
N GLU A 214 12.55 17.09 -7.08
CA GLU A 214 13.17 18.28 -6.49
C GLU A 214 13.46 18.08 -5.00
N THR A 215 12.53 17.47 -4.27
CA THR A 215 12.70 17.19 -2.82
C THR A 215 13.74 16.11 -2.57
N GLU A 216 13.83 15.08 -3.42
CA GLU A 216 14.89 14.06 -3.37
C GLU A 216 16.27 14.68 -3.59
N LYS A 217 16.38 15.63 -4.53
CA LYS A 217 17.60 16.40 -4.76
C LYS A 217 17.97 17.27 -3.55
N LYS A 218 17.01 18.01 -2.97
CA LYS A 218 17.22 18.82 -1.76
C LYS A 218 17.68 17.96 -0.58
N LEU A 219 17.10 16.78 -0.38
CA LEU A 219 17.52 15.84 0.64
C LEU A 219 18.96 15.37 0.40
N LEU A 220 19.34 15.14 -0.86
CA LEU A 220 20.69 14.74 -1.22
C LEU A 220 21.71 15.85 -0.92
N ASP A 221 21.40 17.08 -1.30
CA ASP A 221 22.23 18.26 -1.03
C ASP A 221 22.39 18.46 0.49
N ALA A 222 21.31 18.34 1.27
CA ALA A 222 21.37 18.37 2.74
C ALA A 222 22.27 17.26 3.31
N CYS A 223 22.20 16.04 2.76
CA CYS A 223 23.08 14.95 3.19
C CYS A 223 24.55 15.18 2.80
N PHE A 224 24.80 15.93 1.73
CA PHE A 224 26.15 16.31 1.29
C PHE A 224 26.75 17.41 2.17
N ASP A 225 25.95 18.42 2.50
CA ASP A 225 26.36 19.56 3.33
C ASP A 225 26.40 19.22 4.83
N GLY A 226 25.75 18.12 5.24
CA GLY A 226 25.62 17.75 6.65
C GLY A 226 24.52 18.51 7.39
N ASP A 227 23.55 19.08 6.67
CA ASP A 227 22.45 19.87 7.21
C ASP A 227 21.32 18.97 7.72
N VAL A 228 21.29 18.76 9.04
CA VAL A 228 20.32 17.87 9.71
C VAL A 228 18.90 18.42 9.60
N ILE A 229 18.73 19.74 9.69
CA ILE A 229 17.40 20.38 9.71
C ILE A 229 16.73 20.23 8.36
N LYS A 230 17.44 20.57 7.27
CA LYS A 230 16.90 20.40 5.92
C LYS A 230 16.62 18.93 5.58
N ALA A 231 17.47 18.02 6.06
CA ALA A 231 17.24 16.59 5.89
C ALA A 231 15.96 16.13 6.62
N GLU A 232 15.73 16.59 7.84
CA GLU A 232 14.51 16.28 8.61
C GLU A 232 13.26 16.84 7.95
N GLU A 233 13.29 18.10 7.47
CA GLU A 233 12.19 18.72 6.72
C GLU A 233 11.81 17.93 5.47
N CYS A 234 12.81 17.50 4.68
CA CYS A 234 12.58 16.69 3.48
C CYS A 234 12.00 15.30 3.82
N LEU A 235 12.50 14.65 4.87
CA LEU A 235 11.99 13.35 5.32
C LEU A 235 10.55 13.45 5.85
N ALA A 236 10.23 14.54 6.57
CA ALA A 236 8.88 14.83 7.02
C ALA A 236 7.92 15.03 5.83
N HIS A 237 8.37 15.69 4.76
CA HIS A 237 7.59 15.84 3.53
C HIS A 237 7.21 14.49 2.89
N PHE A 238 8.13 13.52 2.89
CA PHE A 238 7.86 12.18 2.35
C PHE A 238 7.01 11.29 3.26
N GLY A 239 6.99 11.56 4.58
CA GLY A 239 6.19 10.81 5.55
C GLY A 239 6.42 9.30 5.46
N ALA A 240 5.35 8.53 5.24
CA ALA A 240 5.42 7.07 5.13
C ALA A 240 6.28 6.57 3.96
N GLN A 241 6.54 7.40 2.94
CA GLN A 241 7.36 7.04 1.80
C GLN A 241 8.87 7.29 2.03
N ALA A 242 9.25 7.92 3.14
CA ALA A 242 10.64 8.27 3.43
C ALA A 242 11.59 7.07 3.32
N LYS A 243 11.20 5.91 3.87
CA LYS A 243 11.98 4.67 3.76
C LYS A 243 12.18 4.23 2.30
N ALA A 244 11.16 4.34 1.45
CA ALA A 244 11.26 3.95 0.05
C ALA A 244 12.17 4.93 -0.71
N VAL A 245 12.05 6.22 -0.45
CA VAL A 245 12.90 7.28 -1.02
C VAL A 245 14.37 7.05 -0.66
N LEU A 246 14.67 6.88 0.63
CA LEU A 246 16.02 6.68 1.16
C LEU A 246 16.77 5.49 0.55
N ASN A 247 16.01 4.50 0.09
CA ASN A 247 16.55 3.26 -0.46
C ASN A 247 16.38 3.15 -1.97
N SER A 248 15.80 4.17 -2.61
CA SER A 248 15.62 4.22 -4.06
C SER A 248 16.94 4.42 -4.80
N SER A 249 17.02 3.94 -6.04
CA SER A 249 18.10 4.27 -6.98
C SER A 249 17.44 4.60 -8.34
N PRO A 250 17.05 5.87 -8.55
CA PRO A 250 16.59 6.33 -9.84
C PRO A 250 17.66 6.08 -10.90
N ASN A 251 17.25 5.39 -11.96
CA ASN A 251 18.05 5.08 -13.15
C ASN A 251 19.31 4.26 -12.90
N GLY A 252 19.36 3.50 -11.79
CA GLY A 252 20.53 2.69 -11.43
C GLY A 252 21.78 3.51 -11.09
N SER A 253 21.62 4.83 -10.93
CA SER A 253 22.69 5.72 -10.48
C SER A 253 22.74 5.73 -8.95
N ASP A 254 23.95 5.68 -8.41
CA ASP A 254 24.23 5.73 -6.97
C ASP A 254 24.18 7.15 -6.39
N THR A 255 23.66 8.09 -7.17
CA THR A 255 23.50 9.50 -6.80
C THR A 255 22.77 9.64 -5.47
N LEU A 256 21.85 8.73 -5.13
CA LEU A 256 20.98 8.78 -3.96
C LEU A 256 21.38 7.83 -2.81
N ASN A 257 22.66 7.51 -2.67
CA ASN A 257 23.15 6.79 -1.48
C ASN A 257 23.26 7.75 -0.27
N PHE A 258 22.10 8.16 0.27
CA PHE A 258 22.00 9.19 1.33
C PHE A 258 22.83 8.85 2.57
N LEU A 259 22.75 7.59 3.03
CA LEU A 259 23.49 7.14 4.21
C LEU A 259 25.00 7.20 3.99
N TYR A 260 25.48 6.79 2.82
CA TYR A 260 26.90 6.92 2.46
C TYR A 260 27.35 8.40 2.47
N ARG A 261 26.53 9.31 1.93
CA ARG A 261 26.84 10.76 1.91
C ARG A 261 26.89 11.33 3.33
N ALA A 262 25.91 11.01 4.17
CA ALA A 262 25.91 11.41 5.58
C ALA A 262 27.12 10.88 6.35
N CYS A 263 27.56 9.64 6.09
CA CYS A 263 28.78 9.10 6.74
C CYS A 263 30.04 9.86 6.32
N ARG A 264 30.09 10.44 5.10
CA ARG A 264 31.22 11.25 4.63
C ARG A 264 31.34 12.59 5.33
N THR A 265 30.22 13.17 5.78
CA THR A 265 30.24 14.45 6.50
C THR A 265 30.71 14.29 7.95
N GLY A 266 30.64 13.07 8.50
CA GLY A 266 30.98 12.80 9.89
C GLY A 266 29.92 13.32 10.88
N ASN A 267 28.74 13.73 10.41
CA ASN A 267 27.66 14.22 11.27
C ASN A 267 26.85 13.04 11.85
N VAL A 268 27.02 12.79 13.16
CA VAL A 268 26.38 11.68 13.89
C VAL A 268 24.86 11.81 13.89
N ASP A 269 24.32 13.02 14.09
CA ASP A 269 22.88 13.27 14.17
C ASP A 269 22.19 13.02 12.84
N LEU A 270 22.83 13.42 11.73
CA LEU A 270 22.34 13.14 10.39
C LEU A 270 22.27 11.63 10.12
N VAL A 271 23.32 10.88 10.47
CA VAL A 271 23.34 9.42 10.30
C VAL A 271 22.23 8.78 11.14
N LYS A 272 22.07 9.21 12.40
CA LYS A 272 21.04 8.72 13.31
C LYS A 272 19.63 8.98 12.76
N LEU A 273 19.38 10.16 12.21
CA LEU A 273 18.12 10.53 11.57
C LEU A 273 17.79 9.60 10.40
N LEU A 274 18.74 9.38 9.49
CA LEU A 274 18.53 8.52 8.31
C LEU A 274 18.26 7.07 8.70
N LEU A 275 18.98 6.53 9.70
CA LEU A 275 18.77 5.18 10.20
C LEU A 275 17.40 5.03 10.88
N LYS A 276 16.95 6.03 11.65
CA LYS A 276 15.60 6.06 12.23
C LYS A 276 14.49 5.97 11.18
N HIS A 277 14.70 6.57 10.01
CA HIS A 277 13.77 6.48 8.87
C HIS A 277 13.99 5.24 7.97
N GLY A 278 14.86 4.32 8.37
CA GLY A 278 15.04 3.02 7.71
C GLY A 278 15.95 3.07 6.48
N ALA A 279 16.90 4.00 6.42
CA ALA A 279 17.96 3.97 5.42
C ALA A 279 18.77 2.67 5.54
N ILE A 280 19.09 2.04 4.41
CA ILE A 280 19.94 0.85 4.36
C ILE A 280 21.35 1.22 3.90
N ALA A 281 22.33 0.47 4.38
CA ALA A 281 23.72 0.66 3.97
C ALA A 281 24.02 -0.10 2.67
N LYS A 282 24.05 0.63 1.55
CA LYS A 282 24.52 0.10 0.26
C LYS A 282 25.97 0.54 -0.01
N PRO A 283 26.85 -0.36 -0.49
CA PRO A 283 28.15 0.05 -1.03
C PRO A 283 27.97 0.96 -2.25
N HIS A 284 28.89 1.91 -2.41
CA HIS A 284 28.93 2.79 -3.56
C HIS A 284 29.31 2.02 -4.84
N ARG A 285 28.46 2.04 -5.87
CA ARG A 285 28.55 1.23 -7.10
C ARG A 285 29.90 1.28 -7.81
N GLN A 286 30.53 2.45 -7.90
CA GLN A 286 31.78 2.60 -8.65
C GLN A 286 33.03 2.22 -7.87
N THR A 287 33.00 2.30 -6.54
CA THR A 287 34.20 2.08 -5.70
C THR A 287 34.04 0.88 -4.76
N SER A 288 32.81 0.36 -4.64
CA SER A 288 32.35 -0.57 -3.63
C SER A 288 32.61 -0.08 -2.19
N TYR A 289 32.75 1.24 -1.99
CA TYR A 289 32.96 1.79 -0.65
C TYR A 289 31.66 1.69 0.15
N SER A 290 31.66 0.89 1.21
CA SER A 290 30.52 0.81 2.13
C SER A 290 30.42 2.07 3.00
N PRO A 291 29.24 2.40 3.54
CA PRO A 291 29.11 3.47 4.55
C PRO A 291 30.06 3.25 5.74
N LEU A 292 30.27 1.98 6.14
CA LEU A 292 31.22 1.63 7.20
C LEU A 292 32.67 1.94 6.80
N TYR A 293 33.08 1.60 5.58
CA TYR A 293 34.42 1.92 5.06
C TYR A 293 34.70 3.42 5.14
N ILE A 294 33.72 4.24 4.73
CA ILE A 294 33.83 5.70 4.83
C ILE A 294 33.91 6.16 6.28
N ALA A 295 33.05 5.67 7.17
CA ALA A 295 33.06 6.05 8.57
C ALA A 295 34.41 5.74 9.23
N CYS A 296 34.98 4.56 8.93
CA CYS A 296 36.33 4.17 9.36
C CYS A 296 37.42 5.07 8.80
N ARG A 297 37.30 5.54 7.55
CA ARG A 297 38.27 6.45 6.93
C ARG A 297 38.19 7.87 7.50
N ILE A 298 36.99 8.36 7.76
CA ILE A 298 36.76 9.70 8.35
C ILE A 298 37.20 9.71 9.82
N GLY A 299 37.00 8.60 10.55
CA GLY A 299 37.45 8.48 11.93
C GLY A 299 36.37 8.72 12.99
N ASN A 300 35.11 8.76 12.60
CA ASN A 300 34.02 8.98 13.56
C ASN A 300 33.59 7.65 14.21
N LEU A 301 34.05 7.43 15.44
CA LEU A 301 33.78 6.21 16.22
C LEU A 301 32.28 5.96 16.46
N ASP A 302 31.52 7.02 16.75
CA ASP A 302 30.08 6.91 17.02
C ASP A 302 29.32 6.41 15.79
N ILE A 303 29.66 6.93 14.60
CA ILE A 303 29.09 6.47 13.33
C ILE A 303 29.47 5.01 13.08
N VAL A 304 30.73 4.62 13.32
CA VAL A 304 31.18 3.23 13.15
C VAL A 304 30.39 2.29 14.05
N GLN A 305 30.25 2.62 15.34
CA GLN A 305 29.49 1.81 16.29
C GLN A 305 28.01 1.70 15.90
N MET A 306 27.41 2.81 15.47
CA MET A 306 26.01 2.85 15.03
C MET A 306 25.78 2.00 13.79
N LEU A 307 26.65 2.10 12.79
CA LEU A 307 26.58 1.29 11.58
C LEU A 307 26.79 -0.20 11.86
N LEU A 308 27.73 -0.57 12.73
CA LEU A 308 27.95 -1.98 13.10
C LEU A 308 26.77 -2.56 13.87
N THR A 309 26.12 -1.76 14.72
CA THR A 309 24.91 -2.17 15.45
C THR A 309 23.74 -2.47 14.49
N HIS A 310 23.55 -1.64 13.46
CA HIS A 310 22.47 -1.84 12.48
C HIS A 310 22.82 -2.83 11.36
N PHE A 311 24.10 -2.88 10.95
CA PHE A 311 24.57 -3.63 9.79
C PHE A 311 25.92 -4.34 10.07
N PRO A 312 25.94 -5.39 10.91
CA PRO A 312 27.18 -6.11 11.26
C PRO A 312 27.93 -6.66 10.04
N HIS A 313 27.20 -7.06 8.99
CA HIS A 313 27.76 -7.64 7.77
C HIS A 313 28.70 -6.70 6.98
N LEU A 314 28.63 -5.37 7.21
CA LEU A 314 29.48 -4.42 6.51
C LEU A 314 30.96 -4.56 6.86
N VAL A 315 31.27 -5.19 8.00
CA VAL A 315 32.63 -5.41 8.50
C VAL A 315 33.51 -6.19 7.51
N SER A 316 32.89 -7.08 6.73
CA SER A 316 33.56 -7.93 5.73
C SER A 316 33.36 -7.45 4.29
N VAL A 317 32.72 -6.29 4.07
CA VAL A 317 32.49 -5.76 2.72
C VAL A 317 33.72 -5.01 2.25
N ALA A 318 34.43 -5.60 1.28
CA ALA A 318 35.61 -5.01 0.67
C ALA A 318 35.27 -4.03 -0.47
N THR A 319 36.19 -3.09 -0.71
CA THR A 319 36.17 -2.23 -1.89
C THR A 319 36.52 -3.03 -3.16
N LEU A 320 36.45 -2.40 -4.33
CA LEU A 320 36.91 -3.04 -5.58
C LEU A 320 38.40 -3.43 -5.54
N GLU A 321 39.20 -2.70 -4.75
CA GLU A 321 40.63 -2.93 -4.52
C GLU A 321 40.87 -3.99 -3.42
N GLN A 322 39.82 -4.70 -2.98
CA GLN A 322 39.86 -5.68 -1.89
C GLN A 322 40.28 -5.11 -0.54
N ILE A 323 40.07 -3.80 -0.33
CA ILE A 323 40.40 -3.12 0.92
C ILE A 323 39.21 -3.23 1.87
N LEU A 324 39.45 -3.67 3.10
CA LEU A 324 38.42 -3.76 4.14
C LEU A 324 38.31 -2.48 4.98
N PRO A 325 37.17 -2.23 5.66
CA PRO A 325 37.00 -1.05 6.53
C PRO A 325 38.09 -0.88 7.60
N PHE A 326 38.65 -1.97 8.15
CA PHE A 326 39.77 -1.92 9.08
C PHE A 326 41.02 -1.27 8.48
N ALA A 327 41.38 -1.65 7.25
CA ALA A 327 42.54 -1.07 6.58
C ALA A 327 42.37 0.44 6.36
N ALA A 328 41.14 0.90 6.13
CA ALA A 328 40.85 2.34 6.08
C ALA A 328 41.15 3.03 7.42
N ALA A 329 40.67 2.49 8.54
CA ALA A 329 40.97 3.03 9.87
C ALA A 329 42.48 3.02 10.20
N CYS A 330 43.19 1.94 9.84
CA CYS A 330 44.64 1.85 10.01
C CYS A 330 45.38 2.90 9.16
N SER A 331 45.03 3.04 7.88
CA SER A 331 45.69 3.99 6.97
C SER A 331 45.57 5.45 7.41
N GLN A 332 44.53 5.77 8.16
CA GLN A 332 44.24 7.11 8.66
C GLN A 332 44.63 7.29 10.14
N GLY A 333 45.12 6.24 10.82
CA GLY A 333 45.61 6.31 12.21
C GLY A 333 44.53 6.36 13.29
N HIS A 334 43.30 5.92 13.00
CA HIS A 334 42.17 6.02 13.95
C HIS A 334 42.19 4.90 15.00
N LEU A 335 43.06 5.05 16.01
CA LEU A 335 43.34 4.02 17.03
C LEU A 335 42.08 3.44 17.70
N SER A 336 41.13 4.28 18.12
CA SER A 336 39.91 3.82 18.81
C SER A 336 39.05 2.92 17.93
N ILE A 337 38.97 3.22 16.62
CA ILE A 337 38.23 2.40 15.66
C ILE A 337 38.98 1.10 15.39
N VAL A 338 40.31 1.15 15.29
CA VAL A 338 41.15 -0.04 15.14
C VAL A 338 40.96 -0.99 16.33
N GLN A 339 41.00 -0.47 17.56
CA GLN A 339 40.75 -1.25 18.77
C GLN A 339 39.34 -1.87 18.76
N LEU A 340 38.32 -1.08 18.42
CA LEU A 340 36.94 -1.56 18.31
C LEU A 340 36.83 -2.73 17.32
N LEU A 341 37.37 -2.56 16.11
CA LEU A 341 37.30 -3.57 15.05
C LEU A 341 38.12 -4.83 15.37
N LEU A 342 39.26 -4.71 16.07
CA LEU A 342 40.04 -5.86 16.55
C LEU A 342 39.25 -6.73 17.53
N THR A 343 38.44 -6.09 18.37
CA THR A 343 37.57 -6.80 19.32
C THR A 343 36.23 -7.23 18.72
N TYR A 344 35.95 -6.89 17.46
CA TYR A 344 34.65 -7.15 16.84
C TYR A 344 34.52 -8.61 16.39
N PRO A 345 33.45 -9.33 16.76
CA PRO A 345 33.25 -10.72 16.38
C PRO A 345 33.21 -10.91 14.85
N ASN A 346 33.86 -11.97 14.35
CA ASN A 346 33.85 -12.37 12.93
C ASN A 346 34.54 -11.38 11.96
N TYR A 347 35.46 -10.54 12.44
CA TYR A 347 36.28 -9.74 11.53
C TYR A 347 37.22 -10.66 10.71
N PRO A 348 37.24 -10.58 9.36
CA PRO A 348 38.07 -11.45 8.53
C PRO A 348 39.55 -11.02 8.53
N PHE A 349 40.25 -11.23 9.66
CA PHE A 349 41.67 -10.88 9.82
C PHE A 349 42.58 -11.63 8.83
N SER A 350 42.17 -12.82 8.38
CA SER A 350 42.88 -13.62 7.38
C SER A 350 42.94 -12.97 5.99
N SER A 351 42.15 -11.93 5.74
CA SER A 351 42.00 -11.29 4.43
C SER A 351 42.53 -9.85 4.39
N CYS A 352 43.20 -9.38 5.45
CA CYS A 352 43.76 -8.03 5.53
C CYS A 352 45.04 -7.90 4.67
N ASN A 353 44.89 -7.64 3.37
CA ASN A 353 45.98 -7.10 2.55
C ASN A 353 46.17 -5.61 2.90
N ILE A 354 47.15 -5.31 3.75
CA ILE A 354 47.58 -3.92 3.97
C ILE A 354 48.55 -3.57 2.84
N TYR A 355 48.05 -2.97 1.76
CA TYR A 355 48.91 -2.34 0.76
C TYR A 355 49.50 -1.04 1.34
N VAL A 356 50.69 -1.12 1.94
CA VAL A 356 51.51 0.05 2.29
C VAL A 356 52.53 0.25 1.18
N ASP A 357 52.11 0.80 0.05
CA ASP A 357 52.99 0.98 -1.11
C ASP A 357 53.91 2.21 -0.96
N ARG A 358 54.81 2.15 0.04
CA ARG A 358 56.04 2.97 0.04
C ARG A 358 57.22 2.42 0.84
N LEU A 359 57.15 1.25 1.49
CA LEU A 359 58.26 0.81 2.36
C LEU A 359 58.70 -0.66 2.34
N GLN A 360 58.21 -1.55 1.45
CA GLN A 360 58.72 -2.95 1.32
C GLN A 360 59.09 -3.62 2.67
N ARG A 361 58.26 -3.43 3.70
CA ARG A 361 58.47 -4.04 5.03
C ARG A 361 57.15 -4.62 5.48
N SER A 362 57.12 -5.94 5.55
CA SER A 362 56.09 -6.69 6.26
C SER A 362 56.17 -6.32 7.74
N TYR A 363 55.18 -5.60 8.25
CA TYR A 363 54.97 -5.55 9.69
C TYR A 363 54.00 -6.67 10.06
N VAL A 364 54.54 -7.69 10.74
CA VAL A 364 53.76 -8.57 11.59
C VAL A 364 53.23 -7.71 12.73
N PHE A 365 51.92 -7.70 12.96
CA PHE A 365 51.35 -7.00 14.12
C PHE A 365 52.06 -7.47 15.41
N PRO A 366 52.42 -6.57 16.33
CA PRO A 366 53.13 -6.93 17.57
C PRO A 366 52.25 -7.67 18.60
N PHE A 367 51.07 -8.14 18.20
CA PHE A 367 50.12 -8.79 19.11
C PHE A 367 49.78 -10.18 18.58
N ASN A 368 50.06 -11.18 19.41
CA ASN A 368 49.65 -12.56 19.21
C ASN A 368 48.13 -12.63 19.46
N LEU A 369 47.33 -12.97 18.44
CA LEU A 369 45.87 -13.11 18.52
C LEU A 369 45.44 -14.53 18.92
N ASN A 370 46.24 -15.20 19.76
CA ASN A 370 45.85 -16.46 20.38
C ASN A 370 45.04 -16.24 21.65
#